data_AF-A0A5J5N752-F1
#
_entry.id   AF-A0A5J5N752-F1
#
_cell.length_a   1.000
_cell.length_b   1.000
_cell.length_c   1.000
_cell.angle_alpha   90.00
_cell.angle_beta   90.00
_cell.angle_gamma   90.00
#
_symmetry.space_group_name_H-M   'P 1'
#
loop_
_entity.id
_entity.type
_entity.pdbx_description
1 polymer ?
#
loop_
_entity_poly.entity_id
_entity_poly.type
_entity_poly.pdbx_seq_one_letter_code
_entity_poly.pdbx_strand_id
1 'polypeptide(L)'
;MGDGFPRFCWIVMSWILIVSIHQVQLSEPQAAAAGCDYFQGSWVFDKTYPLYNTTDCPFIEKEFDCQANGRPDQLYLKYRWKPTDCMLPR
;
A
#
# COMPACT_ATOMS: atom_id res chain seq x y z
N MET A 1 43.25 46.09 13.31
CA MET A 1 42.31 45.60 14.34
C MET A 1 41.04 46.42 14.25
N GLY A 2 39.91 45.79 13.95
CA GLY A 2 38.61 46.46 13.94
C GLY A 2 37.61 45.78 13.01
N ASP A 3 37.26 44.52 13.29
CA ASP A 3 36.18 43.80 12.61
C ASP A 3 34.84 44.42 13.00
N GLY A 4 34.44 45.47 12.29
CA GLY A 4 33.15 46.13 12.40
C GLY A 4 32.12 45.52 11.45
N PHE A 5 32.02 44.19 11.37
CA PHE A 5 30.89 43.58 10.66
C PHE A 5 29.62 43.87 11.49
N PRO A 6 28.62 44.60 10.96
CA PRO A 6 27.47 45.03 11.73
C PRO A 6 26.78 43.80 12.34
N ARG A 7 26.47 43.84 13.65
CA ARG A 7 25.75 42.77 14.39
C ARG A 7 24.46 42.33 13.69
N PHE A 8 23.90 43.22 12.87
CA PHE A 8 22.78 42.94 11.98
C PHE A 8 23.05 41.81 10.98
N CYS A 9 24.27 41.64 10.48
CA CYS A 9 24.61 40.59 9.53
C CYS A 9 24.52 39.20 10.18
N TRP A 10 25.00 39.03 11.42
CA TRP A 10 24.88 37.76 12.15
C TRP A 10 23.44 37.42 12.53
N ILE A 11 22.64 38.42 12.89
CA ILE A 11 21.20 38.23 13.15
C ILE A 11 20.50 37.82 11.85
N VAL A 12 20.73 38.52 10.74
CA VAL A 12 20.12 38.18 9.45
C VAL A 12 20.57 36.81 8.96
N MET A 13 21.86 36.47 9.07
CA MET A 13 22.36 35.14 8.69
C MET A 13 21.83 34.03 9.60
N SER A 14 21.69 34.28 10.90
CA SER A 14 21.07 33.36 11.85
C SER A 14 19.58 33.17 11.59
N TRP A 15 18.85 34.25 11.29
CA TRP A 15 17.44 34.18 10.89
C TRP A 15 17.25 33.48 9.55
N ILE A 16 18.11 33.71 8.56
CA ILE A 16 18.09 32.97 7.28
C ILE A 16 18.34 31.49 7.50
N LEU A 17 19.31 31.11 8.35
CA LEU A 17 19.56 29.71 8.70
C LEU A 17 18.38 29.10 9.47
N ILE A 18 17.82 29.80 10.47
CA ILE A 18 16.67 29.34 11.26
C ILE A 18 15.41 29.19 10.39
N VAL A 19 15.16 30.14 9.48
CA VAL A 19 14.06 30.08 8.49
C VAL A 19 14.31 28.94 7.51
N SER A 20 15.55 28.73 7.05
CA SER A 20 15.88 27.60 6.16
C SER A 20 15.71 26.24 6.83
N ILE A 21 15.99 26.14 8.13
CA ILE A 21 15.79 24.92 8.93
C ILE A 21 14.29 24.68 9.22
N HIS A 22 13.49 25.74 9.45
CA HIS A 22 12.04 25.66 9.64
C HIS A 22 11.23 25.44 8.35
N GLN A 23 11.83 25.68 7.18
CA GLN A 23 11.24 25.37 5.88
C GLN A 23 11.69 23.99 5.35
N VAL A 24 12.35 23.16 6.17
CA VAL A 24 12.37 21.71 5.91
C VAL A 24 10.94 21.22 6.11
N GLN A 25 10.12 21.44 5.08
CA GLN A 25 8.94 20.65 4.85
C GLN A 25 9.43 19.21 4.99
N LEU A 26 8.90 18.45 5.94
CA LEU A 26 8.75 17.03 5.70
C LEU A 26 7.92 16.98 4.43
N SER A 27 8.56 17.01 3.26
CA SER A 27 7.94 16.56 2.04
C SER A 27 7.61 15.12 2.39
N GLU A 28 6.37 14.88 2.80
CA GLU A 28 5.75 13.58 2.65
C GLU A 28 6.24 13.09 1.29
N PRO A 29 7.02 11.99 1.24
CA PRO A 29 7.60 11.56 -0.02
C PRO A 29 6.43 11.53 -0.98
N GLN A 30 6.45 12.46 -1.93
CA GLN A 30 5.41 12.55 -2.93
C GLN A 30 5.34 11.13 -3.46
N ALA A 31 4.18 10.48 -3.32
CA ALA A 31 3.93 9.14 -3.83
C ALA A 31 4.01 9.21 -5.35
N ALA A 32 5.21 9.50 -5.84
CA ALA A 32 5.63 9.60 -7.20
C ALA A 32 5.58 8.16 -7.68
N ALA A 33 4.39 7.76 -8.15
CA ALA A 33 4.10 6.44 -8.65
C ALA A 33 4.73 5.34 -7.78
N ALA A 34 4.43 5.31 -6.48
CA ALA A 34 4.59 4.06 -5.74
C ALA A 34 3.72 3.04 -6.49
N GLY A 35 4.35 2.10 -7.18
CA GLY A 35 3.62 1.09 -7.95
C GLY A 35 2.57 0.43 -7.07
N CYS A 36 1.52 -0.14 -7.67
CA CYS A 36 0.51 -0.82 -6.88
C CYS A 36 1.16 -1.97 -6.09
N ASP A 37 1.15 -1.86 -4.76
CA ASP A 37 1.55 -2.96 -3.89
C ASP A 37 0.42 -4.00 -3.90
N TYR A 38 0.62 -5.05 -4.69
CA TYR A 38 -0.35 -6.15 -4.78
C TYR A 38 -0.51 -6.93 -3.48
N PHE A 39 0.40 -6.80 -2.51
CA PHE A 39 0.35 -7.50 -1.23
C PHE A 39 -0.33 -6.66 -0.14
N GLN A 40 -0.54 -5.36 -0.36
CA GLN A 40 -1.28 -4.50 0.57
C GLN A 40 -2.74 -4.36 0.14
N GLY A 41 -3.67 -4.81 0.98
CA GLY A 41 -5.09 -4.83 0.64
C GLY A 41 -5.92 -5.56 1.67
N SER A 42 -7.11 -5.98 1.24
CA SER A 42 -8.04 -6.74 2.08
C SER A 42 -8.83 -7.76 1.29
N TRP A 43 -9.32 -8.79 1.99
CA TRP A 43 -10.29 -9.73 1.44
C TRP A 43 -11.67 -9.08 1.43
N VAL A 44 -12.30 -9.05 0.26
CA VAL A 44 -13.66 -8.52 0.09
C VAL A 44 -14.59 -9.61 -0.42
N PHE A 45 -15.82 -9.62 0.08
CA PHE A 45 -16.85 -10.56 -0.38
C PHE A 45 -17.33 -10.18 -1.79
N ASP A 46 -17.34 -11.15 -2.70
CA ASP A 46 -17.77 -11.00 -4.08
C ASP A 46 -18.72 -12.13 -4.46
N LYS A 47 -19.95 -11.76 -4.86
CA LYS A 47 -20.99 -12.71 -5.26
C LYS A 47 -20.66 -13.44 -6.56
N THR A 48 -19.79 -12.88 -7.41
CA THR A 48 -19.40 -13.45 -8.70
C THR A 48 -18.34 -14.55 -8.57
N TYR A 49 -17.73 -14.71 -7.41
CA TYR A 49 -16.78 -15.78 -7.10
C TYR A 49 -17.51 -17.08 -6.71
N PRO A 50 -16.88 -18.27 -6.83
CA PRO A 50 -15.49 -18.53 -7.23
C PRO A 50 -15.24 -18.39 -8.74
N LEU A 51 -13.96 -18.31 -9.14
CA LEU A 51 -13.54 -18.24 -10.55
C LEU A 51 -13.71 -19.56 -11.31
N TYR A 52 -13.73 -20.68 -10.59
CA TYR A 52 -13.95 -22.02 -11.13
C TYR A 52 -14.75 -22.84 -10.14
N ASN A 53 -15.42 -23.87 -10.65
CA ASN A 53 -16.07 -24.87 -9.82
C ASN A 53 -15.12 -26.06 -9.64
N THR A 54 -14.82 -26.40 -8.38
CA THR A 54 -13.91 -27.50 -8.03
C THR A 54 -14.39 -28.83 -8.63
N THR A 55 -15.70 -29.10 -8.60
CA THR A 55 -16.27 -30.37 -9.10
C THR A 55 -16.12 -30.55 -10.62
N ASP A 56 -15.99 -29.45 -11.37
CA ASP A 56 -15.87 -29.48 -12.82
C ASP A 56 -14.40 -29.59 -13.29
N CYS A 57 -13.43 -29.54 -12.37
CA CYS A 57 -12.00 -29.55 -12.68
C CYS A 57 -11.36 -30.92 -12.34
N PRO A 58 -11.09 -31.79 -13.33
CA PRO A 58 -10.57 -33.14 -13.09
C PRO A 58 -9.09 -33.17 -12.67
N PHE A 59 -8.42 -32.01 -12.67
CA PHE A 59 -6.99 -31.89 -12.35
C PHE A 59 -6.75 -31.50 -10.89
N ILE A 60 -7.79 -31.24 -10.10
CA ILE A 60 -7.63 -30.91 -8.68
C ILE A 60 -7.26 -32.20 -7.94
N GLU A 61 -6.06 -32.21 -7.35
CA GLU A 61 -5.62 -33.33 -6.53
C GLU A 61 -6.52 -33.45 -5.29
N LYS A 62 -6.68 -34.68 -4.82
CA LYS A 62 -7.60 -35.01 -3.73
C LYS A 62 -7.32 -34.19 -2.48
N GLU A 63 -6.06 -33.90 -2.20
CA GLU A 63 -5.57 -33.12 -1.07
C GLU A 63 -6.09 -31.68 -1.06
N PHE A 64 -6.45 -31.13 -2.24
CA PHE A 64 -6.93 -29.76 -2.40
C PHE A 64 -8.45 -29.65 -2.60
N ASP A 65 -9.16 -30.75 -2.84
CA ASP A 65 -10.62 -30.75 -2.99
C ASP A 65 -11.33 -30.74 -1.62
N CYS A 66 -11.38 -29.57 -0.98
CA CYS A 66 -12.04 -29.42 0.31
C CYS A 66 -13.53 -29.83 0.28
N GLN A 67 -14.22 -29.63 -0.84
CA GLN A 67 -15.65 -29.93 -0.95
C GLN A 67 -15.87 -31.44 -1.01
N ALA A 68 -15.10 -32.17 -1.83
CA ALA A 68 -15.15 -33.64 -1.86
C ALA A 68 -14.64 -34.26 -0.55
N ASN A 69 -13.73 -33.58 0.16
CA ASN A 69 -13.25 -34.00 1.49
C ASN A 69 -14.22 -33.64 2.63
N GLY A 70 -15.43 -33.15 2.34
CA GLY A 70 -16.51 -33.03 3.31
C GLY A 70 -16.58 -31.70 4.07
N ARG A 71 -15.88 -30.65 3.61
CA ARG A 71 -16.01 -29.31 4.21
C ARG A 71 -17.42 -28.75 3.93
N PRO A 72 -18.22 -28.39 4.96
CA PRO A 72 -19.61 -28.01 4.77
C PRO A 72 -19.81 -26.52 4.42
N ASP A 73 -18.90 -25.64 4.82
CA ASP A 73 -19.01 -24.21 4.57
C ASP A 73 -18.47 -23.83 3.18
N GLN A 74 -19.10 -22.85 2.52
CA GLN A 74 -18.73 -22.40 1.17
C GLN A 74 -18.37 -20.90 1.11
N LEU A 75 -18.46 -20.19 2.23
CA LEU A 75 -18.21 -18.74 2.27
C LEU A 75 -16.76 -18.39 1.91
N TYR A 76 -15.80 -19.26 2.22
CA TYR A 76 -14.39 -19.05 1.88
C TYR A 76 -14.15 -18.90 0.37
N LEU A 77 -15.00 -19.51 -0.47
CA LEU A 77 -14.92 -19.43 -1.93
C LEU A 77 -15.39 -18.08 -2.48
N LYS A 78 -16.03 -17.25 -1.66
CA LYS A 78 -16.67 -15.99 -2.06
C LYS A 78 -15.80 -14.76 -1.81
N TYR A 79 -14.59 -14.93 -1.30
CA TYR A 79 -13.69 -13.80 -1.05
C TYR A 79 -12.68 -13.65 -2.17
N ARG A 80 -12.46 -12.40 -2.59
CA ARG A 80 -11.39 -12.00 -3.51
C ARG A 80 -10.44 -11.04 -2.82
N TRP A 81 -9.17 -11.10 -3.20
CA TRP A 81 -8.19 -10.11 -2.78
C TRP A 81 -8.42 -8.79 -3.51
N LYS A 82 -8.41 -7.67 -2.78
CA LYS A 82 -8.49 -6.32 -3.34
C LYS A 82 -7.32 -5.47 -2.82
N PRO A 83 -6.33 -5.16 -3.67
CA PRO A 83 -5.28 -4.20 -3.32
C PRO A 83 -5.86 -2.84 -2.95
N THR A 84 -5.19 -2.11 -2.07
CA THR A 84 -5.65 -0.79 -1.59
C THR A 84 -5.63 0.24 -2.71
N ASP A 85 -4.55 0.27 -3.49
CA ASP A 85 -4.25 1.39 -4.39
C ASP A 85 -4.55 1.10 -5.86
N CYS A 86 -5.01 -0.12 -6.21
CA CYS A 86 -5.36 -0.46 -7.58
C CYS A 86 -6.39 -1.58 -7.73
N MET A 87 -6.88 -1.75 -8.96
CA MET A 87 -7.76 -2.85 -9.36
C MET A 87 -6.99 -3.92 -10.12
N LEU A 88 -7.16 -5.18 -9.72
CA LEU A 88 -6.62 -6.32 -10.47
C LEU A 88 -7.40 -6.51 -11.79
N PRO A 89 -6.71 -6.72 -12.93
CA PRO A 89 -7.36 -7.09 -14.18
C PRO A 89 -8.05 -8.46 -14.05
N ARG A 90 -9.08 -8.69 -14.86
CA ARG A 90 -9.88 -9.93 -14.88
C ARG A 90 -9.53 -10.78 -16.09
#